data_AF-A0A936NTC6-F1
#
_entry.id   AF-A0A936NTC6-F1
#
_cell.length_a   1.000
_cell.length_b   1.000
_cell.length_c   1.000
_cell.angle_alpha   90.00
_cell.angle_beta   90.00
_cell.angle_gamma   90.00
#
_symmetry.space_group_name_H-M   'P 1'
#
loop_
_entity.id
_entity.type
_entity.pdbx_description
1 polymer ?
#
loop_
_entity_poly.entity_id
_entity_poly.type
_entity_poly.pdbx_seq_one_letter_code
_entity_poly.pdbx_strand_id
1 'polypeptide(L)'
;MKHRFVTGIMLAIFGILLCDQSQAQMARNPKLSSQDQALAQSQSREAGGATADLVYAARLDVVLKGSYDSLVVIYSTRVKEGKEFYGFVYRNDKRFPLVLDKDGRALKQGDAYYRIGLRHLETGSPILRLMGSFSDQSKREMVRTLDFQFDGNEFALIGQSAFPLPK
;
A
#
# COMPACT_ATOMS: atom_id res chain seq x y z
N MET A 1 47.05 32.30 -55.56
CA MET A 1 45.66 32.23 -55.04
C MET A 1 45.65 31.40 -53.75
N LYS A 2 45.25 32.05 -52.65
CA LYS A 2 44.52 31.56 -51.45
C LYS A 2 44.90 30.21 -50.80
N HIS A 3 45.31 30.33 -49.54
CA HIS A 3 45.36 29.34 -48.45
C HIS A 3 44.06 28.53 -48.21
N ARG A 4 44.20 27.32 -47.63
CA ARG A 4 43.49 26.77 -46.43
C ARG A 4 43.75 25.24 -46.33
N PHE A 5 44.52 24.70 -45.38
CA PHE A 5 44.18 24.29 -44.00
C PHE A 5 42.81 23.59 -43.86
N VAL A 6 42.78 22.33 -43.38
CA VAL A 6 42.38 21.93 -42.01
C VAL A 6 42.25 20.39 -41.90
N THR A 7 43.02 19.85 -40.95
CA THR A 7 42.96 18.54 -40.30
C THR A 7 41.66 18.35 -39.51
N GLY A 8 41.08 17.14 -39.46
CA GLY A 8 39.94 16.87 -38.57
C GLY A 8 39.58 15.39 -38.44
N ILE A 9 40.32 14.68 -37.59
CA ILE A 9 39.90 13.40 -36.99
C ILE A 9 38.75 13.70 -36.03
N MET A 10 37.62 13.00 -36.12
CA MET A 10 36.59 13.03 -35.09
C MET A 10 36.07 11.60 -34.83
N LEU A 11 36.57 11.06 -33.72
CA LEU A 11 36.10 9.90 -32.97
C LEU A 11 34.66 10.16 -32.50
N ALA A 12 33.73 9.24 -32.74
CA ALA A 12 32.47 9.20 -32.00
C ALA A 12 32.39 7.89 -31.20
N ILE A 13 32.51 8.08 -29.89
CA ILE A 13 32.58 7.11 -28.80
C ILE A 13 31.24 6.36 -28.70
N PHE A 14 31.29 5.04 -28.83
CA PHE A 14 30.18 4.14 -28.51
C PHE A 14 30.11 3.99 -26.99
N GLY A 15 29.39 4.90 -26.33
CA GLY A 15 29.07 4.82 -24.91
C GLY A 15 27.96 3.80 -24.68
N ILE A 16 28.31 2.54 -24.52
CA ILE A 16 27.40 1.52 -23.99
C ILE A 16 27.18 1.88 -22.52
N LEU A 17 25.99 2.43 -22.21
CA LEU A 17 25.47 2.49 -20.85
C LEU A 17 25.38 1.04 -20.34
N LEU A 18 26.39 0.64 -19.57
CA LEU A 18 26.25 -0.45 -18.63
C LEU A 18 25.25 0.02 -17.58
N CYS A 19 24.01 -0.41 -17.76
CA CYS A 19 22.96 -0.25 -16.78
C CYS A 19 23.44 -0.95 -15.50
N ASP A 20 23.64 -0.16 -14.45
CA ASP A 20 23.98 -0.61 -13.11
C ASP A 20 22.92 -1.61 -12.62
N GLN A 21 23.21 -2.90 -12.76
CA GLN A 21 22.51 -3.99 -12.07
C GLN A 21 23.16 -4.18 -10.71
N SER A 22 23.28 -3.10 -9.93
CA SER A 22 23.71 -3.18 -8.55
C SER A 22 22.52 -3.64 -7.70
N GLN A 23 22.42 -4.97 -7.59
CA GLN A 23 21.95 -5.68 -6.41
C GLN A 23 20.75 -5.03 -5.72
N ALA A 24 19.54 -5.40 -6.16
CA ALA A 24 18.36 -5.33 -5.32
C ALA A 24 18.53 -6.32 -4.15
N GLN A 25 19.47 -6.06 -3.24
CA GLN A 25 19.38 -6.51 -1.86
C GLN A 25 17.97 -6.11 -1.42
N MET A 26 17.13 -7.08 -1.10
CA MET A 26 15.72 -6.85 -0.74
C MET A 26 15.67 -5.68 0.25
N ALA A 27 15.28 -4.50 -0.24
CA ALA A 27 15.34 -3.30 0.56
C ALA A 27 14.46 -3.56 1.79
N ARG A 28 15.00 -3.30 2.98
CA ARG A 28 14.24 -3.47 4.21
C ARG A 28 13.13 -2.42 4.21
N ASN A 29 11.92 -2.81 4.62
CA ASN A 29 10.83 -1.85 4.80
C ASN A 29 11.27 -0.67 5.67
N PRO A 30 11.26 0.58 5.15
CA PRO A 30 11.60 1.74 5.95
C PRO A 30 10.63 1.88 7.12
N LYS A 31 11.17 2.26 8.29
CA LYS A 31 10.32 2.65 9.41
C LYS A 31 9.55 3.91 9.03
N LEU A 32 8.29 3.99 9.48
CA LEU A 32 7.43 5.14 9.26
C LEU A 32 8.08 6.40 9.87
N SER A 33 8.32 7.42 9.05
CA SER A 33 8.89 8.69 9.50
C SER A 33 7.83 9.58 10.18
N SER A 34 8.25 10.62 10.90
CA SER A 34 7.32 11.61 11.47
C SER A 34 6.52 12.34 10.39
N GLN A 35 7.12 12.59 9.22
CA GLN A 35 6.42 13.16 8.06
C GLN A 35 5.35 12.20 7.53
N ASP A 36 5.65 10.90 7.42
CA ASP A 36 4.66 9.92 6.99
C ASP A 36 3.51 9.79 8.00
N GLN A 37 3.81 9.86 9.30
CA GLN A 37 2.77 9.88 10.35
C GLN A 37 1.86 11.09 10.22
N ALA A 38 2.43 12.28 10.05
CA ALA A 38 1.66 13.51 9.85
C ALA A 38 0.81 13.44 8.57
N LEU A 39 1.39 12.90 7.49
CA LEU A 39 0.67 12.69 6.23
C LEU A 39 -0.49 11.70 6.39
N ALA A 40 -0.27 10.55 7.04
CA ALA A 40 -1.32 9.57 7.31
C ALA A 40 -2.45 10.15 8.18
N GLN A 41 -2.08 10.95 9.20
CA GLN A 41 -3.05 11.62 10.05
C GLN A 41 -3.85 12.69 9.31
N SER A 42 -3.21 13.42 8.40
CA SER A 42 -3.88 14.41 7.54
C SER A 42 -4.83 13.73 6.55
N GLN A 43 -4.34 12.73 5.82
CA GLN A 43 -5.12 12.01 4.80
C GLN A 43 -6.29 11.21 5.40
N SER A 44 -6.15 10.65 6.60
CA SER A 44 -7.28 10.02 7.30
C SER A 44 -8.38 11.01 7.65
N ARG A 45 -8.03 12.23 8.11
CA ARG A 45 -9.02 13.30 8.38
C ARG A 45 -9.64 13.85 7.10
N GLU A 46 -8.87 13.99 6.03
CA GLU A 46 -9.38 14.41 4.73
C GLU A 46 -10.38 13.39 4.16
N ALA A 47 -10.12 12.09 4.36
CA ALA A 47 -10.97 11.02 3.89
C ALA A 47 -12.22 10.77 4.76
N GLY A 48 -12.06 10.74 6.08
CA GLY A 48 -13.12 10.37 7.03
C GLY A 48 -13.72 11.53 7.83
N GLY A 49 -13.26 12.76 7.59
CA GLY A 49 -13.69 13.95 8.32
C GLY A 49 -13.09 14.06 9.73
N ALA A 50 -13.61 15.02 10.51
CA ALA A 50 -13.06 15.36 11.83
C ALA A 50 -13.13 14.23 12.88
N THR A 51 -13.96 13.21 12.65
CA THR A 51 -14.13 12.07 13.58
C THR A 51 -13.30 10.85 13.20
N ALA A 52 -12.47 10.97 12.15
CA ALA A 52 -11.58 9.90 11.72
C ALA A 52 -10.38 9.77 12.67
N ASP A 53 -10.23 8.59 13.25
CA ASP A 53 -9.06 8.20 14.04
C ASP A 53 -8.10 7.40 13.15
N LEU A 54 -6.83 7.79 13.09
CA LEU A 54 -5.80 6.97 12.45
C LEU A 54 -5.58 5.69 13.27
N VAL A 55 -5.73 4.53 12.64
CA VAL A 55 -5.60 3.21 13.29
C VAL A 55 -4.27 2.55 12.97
N TYR A 56 -3.85 2.62 11.69
CA TYR A 56 -2.60 2.03 11.24
C TYR A 56 -2.03 2.83 10.07
N ALA A 57 -0.71 2.95 10.03
CA ALA A 57 0.01 3.45 8.87
C ALA A 57 1.34 2.72 8.69
N ALA A 58 1.71 2.44 7.45
CA ALA A 58 3.04 1.91 7.11
C ALA A 58 3.43 2.24 5.67
N ARG A 59 4.73 2.40 5.44
CA ARG A 59 5.30 2.30 4.10
C ARG A 59 5.35 0.83 3.71
N LEU A 60 4.88 0.51 2.52
CA LEU A 60 4.88 -0.84 1.95
C LEU A 60 5.18 -0.77 0.46
N ASP A 61 5.73 -1.83 -0.08
CA ASP A 61 6.01 -2.02 -1.51
C ASP A 61 4.82 -2.71 -2.21
N VAL A 62 3.61 -2.24 -1.89
CA VAL A 62 2.34 -2.92 -2.21
C VAL A 62 1.92 -2.78 -3.68
N VAL A 63 2.45 -1.78 -4.40
CA VAL A 63 2.25 -1.63 -5.84
C VAL A 63 3.39 -2.28 -6.62
N LEU A 64 4.62 -1.93 -6.27
CA LEU A 64 5.84 -2.42 -6.91
C LEU A 64 6.80 -2.94 -5.83
N LYS A 65 7.11 -4.25 -5.89
CA LYS A 65 8.02 -4.92 -4.97
C LYS A 65 9.35 -4.17 -4.86
N GLY A 66 9.81 -3.94 -3.63
CA GLY A 66 11.03 -3.23 -3.30
C GLY A 66 10.95 -1.70 -3.30
N SER A 67 9.86 -1.09 -3.79
CA SER A 67 9.80 0.37 -3.95
C SER A 67 9.49 1.14 -2.65
N TYR A 68 8.73 0.55 -1.73
CA TYR A 68 8.26 1.17 -0.47
C TYR A 68 7.71 2.61 -0.60
N ASP A 69 7.19 2.96 -1.76
CA ASP A 69 6.72 4.29 -2.11
C ASP A 69 5.25 4.52 -1.73
N SER A 70 4.59 3.49 -1.22
CA SER A 70 3.17 3.47 -0.95
C SER A 70 2.93 3.56 0.57
N LEU A 71 2.19 4.59 0.99
CA LEU A 71 1.77 4.77 2.38
C LEU A 71 0.38 4.14 2.54
N VAL A 72 0.31 2.98 3.19
CA VAL A 72 -0.98 2.36 3.54
C VAL A 72 -1.52 3.01 4.79
N VAL A 73 -2.80 3.39 4.76
CA VAL A 73 -3.50 4.07 5.85
C VAL A 73 -4.78 3.31 6.15
N ILE A 74 -4.98 2.94 7.41
CA ILE A 74 -6.25 2.44 7.94
C ILE A 74 -6.73 3.44 8.98
N TYR A 75 -7.99 3.84 8.89
CA TYR A 75 -8.62 4.73 9.85
C TYR A 75 -9.99 4.21 10.26
N SER A 76 -10.48 4.68 11.39
CA SER A 76 -11.82 4.37 11.86
C SER A 76 -12.67 5.62 11.98
N THR A 77 -13.96 5.50 11.67
CA THR A 77 -14.96 6.53 11.92
C THR A 77 -15.95 6.00 12.96
N ARG A 78 -16.36 6.85 13.90
CA ARG A 78 -17.37 6.49 14.90
C ARG A 78 -18.76 6.49 14.27
N VAL A 79 -19.49 5.40 14.47
CA VAL A 79 -20.90 5.23 14.08
C VAL A 79 -21.74 4.89 15.31
N LYS A 80 -23.07 4.80 15.14
CA LYS A 80 -23.98 4.46 16.27
C LYS A 80 -23.61 3.14 16.94
N GLU A 81 -23.17 2.16 16.15
CA GLU A 81 -22.85 0.80 16.60
C GLU A 81 -21.34 0.57 16.75
N GLY A 82 -20.59 1.59 17.20
CA GLY A 82 -19.16 1.48 17.48
C GLY A 82 -18.28 2.16 16.45
N LYS A 83 -17.37 1.40 15.83
CA LYS A 83 -16.40 1.92 14.85
C LYS A 83 -16.51 1.14 13.55
N GLU A 84 -16.44 1.87 12.44
CA GLU A 84 -16.23 1.29 11.12
C GLU A 84 -14.84 1.62 10.62
N PHE A 85 -14.25 0.71 9.85
CA PHE A 85 -12.88 0.84 9.40
C PHE A 85 -12.83 1.01 7.89
N TYR A 86 -12.00 1.95 7.48
CA TYR A 86 -11.77 2.36 6.11
C TYR A 86 -10.27 2.34 5.85
N GLY A 87 -9.88 2.21 4.59
CA GLY A 87 -8.48 2.07 4.24
C GLY A 87 -8.20 2.49 2.82
N PHE A 88 -6.98 2.96 2.59
CA PHE A 88 -6.47 3.29 1.27
C PHE A 88 -4.96 3.16 1.24
N VAL A 89 -4.43 3.07 0.03
CA VAL A 89 -3.02 3.25 -0.29
C VAL A 89 -2.84 4.66 -0.84
N TYR A 90 -1.97 5.45 -0.23
CA TYR A 90 -1.57 6.77 -0.72
C TYR A 90 -0.23 6.67 -1.45
N ARG A 91 -0.21 7.06 -2.72
CA ARG A 91 0.98 6.99 -3.57
C ARG A 91 0.87 8.04 -4.67
N ASN A 92 1.96 8.78 -4.92
CA ASN A 92 2.03 9.83 -5.95
C ASN A 92 0.83 10.81 -5.87
N ASP A 93 0.54 11.28 -4.66
CA ASP A 93 -0.57 12.20 -4.36
C ASP A 93 -1.98 11.72 -4.75
N LYS A 94 -2.13 10.41 -4.93
CA LYS A 94 -3.42 9.76 -5.20
C LYS A 94 -3.76 8.77 -4.09
N ARG A 95 -5.05 8.72 -3.72
CA ARG A 95 -5.63 7.70 -2.85
C ARG A 95 -6.20 6.56 -3.70
N PHE A 96 -5.82 5.34 -3.36
CA PHE A 96 -6.37 4.10 -3.91
C PHE A 96 -7.13 3.36 -2.80
N PRO A 97 -8.47 3.46 -2.76
CA PRO A 97 -9.28 2.87 -1.70
C PRO A 97 -9.16 1.34 -1.63
N LEU A 98 -9.28 0.79 -0.41
CA LEU A 98 -9.42 -0.65 -0.15
C LEU A 98 -10.90 -0.91 0.15
N VAL A 99 -11.68 -1.26 -0.87
CA VAL A 99 -13.15 -1.30 -0.78
C VAL A 99 -13.65 -2.74 -0.65
N LEU A 100 -14.35 -3.03 0.45
CA LEU A 100 -15.09 -4.27 0.66
C LEU A 100 -16.53 -4.17 0.15
N ASP A 101 -17.17 -3.03 0.36
CA ASP A 101 -18.60 -2.86 0.09
C ASP A 101 -18.97 -1.48 -0.45
N LYS A 102 -20.25 -1.31 -0.80
CA LYS A 102 -20.81 -0.08 -1.37
C LYS A 102 -20.65 1.16 -0.48
N ASP A 103 -20.45 0.98 0.82
CA ASP A 103 -20.28 2.06 1.78
C ASP A 103 -18.81 2.49 1.86
N GLY A 104 -17.92 1.86 1.08
CA GLY A 104 -16.50 2.17 1.02
C GLY A 104 -15.69 1.58 2.18
N ARG A 105 -16.30 0.73 3.02
CA ARG A 105 -15.62 0.16 4.18
C ARG A 105 -14.50 -0.78 3.74
N ALA A 106 -13.41 -0.80 4.50
CA ALA A 106 -12.30 -1.72 4.29
C ALA A 106 -12.44 -3.00 5.12
N LEU A 107 -13.22 -2.96 6.20
CA LEU A 107 -13.60 -4.14 6.98
C LEU A 107 -15.13 -4.26 7.02
N LYS A 108 -15.62 -5.47 7.29
CA LYS A 108 -17.06 -5.69 7.47
C LYS A 108 -17.54 -4.93 8.71
N GLN A 109 -18.77 -4.41 8.68
CA GLN A 109 -19.39 -3.78 9.84
C GLN A 109 -19.32 -4.70 11.07
N GLY A 110 -18.86 -4.16 12.19
CA GLY A 110 -18.69 -4.89 13.46
C GLY A 110 -17.35 -5.62 13.60
N ASP A 111 -16.58 -5.81 12.53
CA ASP A 111 -15.22 -6.34 12.63
C ASP A 111 -14.30 -5.25 13.22
N ALA A 112 -13.39 -5.63 14.13
CA ALA A 112 -12.33 -4.77 14.63
C ALA A 112 -11.06 -4.92 13.79
N TYR A 113 -10.28 -3.85 13.60
CA TYR A 113 -8.97 -3.97 12.97
C TYR A 113 -8.05 -4.90 13.77
N TYR A 114 -7.49 -5.90 13.11
CA TYR A 114 -6.57 -6.85 13.74
C TYR A 114 -5.13 -6.63 13.27
N ARG A 115 -4.87 -6.77 11.96
CA ARG A 115 -3.54 -6.53 11.37
C ARG A 115 -3.62 -6.36 9.86
N ILE A 116 -2.49 -5.97 9.28
CA ILE A 116 -2.25 -6.03 7.85
C ILE A 116 -1.04 -6.92 7.56
N GLY A 117 -1.05 -7.60 6.41
CA GLY A 117 0.06 -8.38 5.91
C GLY A 117 0.31 -8.10 4.43
N LEU A 118 1.52 -8.40 3.97
CA LEU A 118 1.89 -8.30 2.57
C LEU A 118 2.48 -9.64 2.14
N ARG A 119 1.99 -10.18 1.02
CA ARG A 119 2.53 -11.39 0.40
C ARG A 119 3.08 -11.04 -0.98
N HIS A 120 4.39 -11.14 -1.13
CA HIS A 120 5.02 -11.02 -2.43
C HIS A 120 4.72 -12.23 -3.31
N LEU A 121 4.56 -11.95 -4.60
CA LEU A 121 4.43 -12.95 -5.64
C LEU A 121 5.74 -13.00 -6.45
N GLU A 122 5.91 -14.07 -7.24
CA GLU A 122 7.03 -14.17 -8.18
C GLU A 122 6.91 -13.10 -9.29
N THR A 123 5.68 -12.84 -9.73
CA THR A 123 5.36 -11.86 -10.76
C THR A 123 4.15 -11.02 -10.36
N GLY A 124 4.14 -9.74 -10.74
CA GLY A 124 3.04 -8.81 -10.50
C GLY A 124 3.08 -8.12 -9.13
N SER A 125 2.04 -7.33 -8.85
CA SER A 125 1.91 -6.59 -7.59
C SER A 125 1.66 -7.54 -6.41
N PRO A 126 2.24 -7.28 -5.22
CA PRO A 126 1.97 -8.08 -4.03
C PRO A 126 0.49 -8.09 -3.61
N ILE A 127 0.12 -9.11 -2.84
CA ILE A 127 -1.22 -9.17 -2.21
C ILE A 127 -1.15 -8.49 -0.85
N LEU A 128 -1.94 -7.44 -0.69
CA LEU A 128 -2.20 -6.77 0.59
C LEU A 128 -3.34 -7.48 1.31
N ARG A 129 -3.05 -8.08 2.46
CA ARG A 129 -4.05 -8.77 3.26
C ARG A 129 -4.44 -7.92 4.46
N LEU A 130 -5.65 -7.37 4.45
CA LEU A 130 -6.24 -6.72 5.60
C LEU A 130 -7.00 -7.76 6.44
N MET A 131 -6.82 -7.73 7.76
CA MET A 131 -7.46 -8.65 8.67
C MET A 131 -8.30 -7.92 9.71
N GLY A 132 -9.57 -8.33 9.81
CA GLY A 132 -10.47 -7.94 10.89
C GLY A 132 -10.70 -9.10 11.85
N SER A 133 -10.91 -8.81 13.13
CA SER A 133 -11.38 -9.80 14.11
C SER A 133 -12.87 -9.60 14.41
N PHE A 134 -13.57 -10.70 14.67
CA PHE A 134 -14.98 -10.68 15.05
C PHE A 134 -15.31 -11.89 15.93
N SER A 135 -16.38 -11.79 16.72
CA SER A 135 -16.91 -12.93 17.46
C SER A 135 -18.01 -13.62 16.66
N ASP A 136 -17.93 -14.94 16.51
CA ASP A 136 -19.02 -15.70 15.89
C ASP A 136 -20.21 -15.92 16.84
N GLN A 137 -21.23 -16.63 16.38
CA GLN A 137 -22.43 -16.93 17.18
C GLN A 137 -22.13 -17.72 18.46
N SER A 138 -21.02 -18.47 18.49
CA SER A 138 -20.54 -19.21 19.66
C SER A 138 -19.64 -18.39 20.58
N LYS A 139 -19.50 -17.07 20.32
CA LYS A 139 -18.55 -16.16 20.97
C LYS A 139 -17.10 -16.57 20.81
N ARG A 140 -16.80 -17.36 19.78
CA ARG A 140 -15.42 -17.70 19.42
C ARG A 140 -14.82 -16.53 18.64
N GLU A 141 -13.60 -16.16 19.00
CA GLU A 141 -12.86 -15.16 18.26
C GLU A 141 -12.41 -15.73 16.89
N MET A 142 -12.76 -14.99 15.85
CA MET A 142 -12.50 -15.31 14.46
C MET A 142 -11.71 -14.17 13.84
N VAL A 143 -10.96 -14.49 12.79
CA VAL A 143 -10.34 -13.53 11.89
C VAL A 143 -10.98 -13.67 10.52
N ARG A 144 -11.30 -12.52 9.93
CA ARG A 144 -11.66 -12.37 8.52
C ARG A 144 -10.47 -11.78 7.78
N THR A 145 -10.09 -12.36 6.65
CA THR A 145 -9.07 -11.81 5.76
C THR A 145 -9.73 -11.25 4.52
N LEU A 146 -9.19 -10.13 4.04
CA LEU A 146 -9.54 -9.46 2.80
C LEU A 146 -8.25 -9.23 2.03
N ASP A 147 -8.16 -9.84 0.86
CA ASP A 147 -6.98 -9.83 0.02
C ASP A 147 -7.21 -8.85 -1.12
N PHE A 148 -6.40 -7.80 -1.16
CA PHE A 148 -6.40 -6.78 -2.18
C PHE A 148 -5.15 -6.90 -3.04
N GLN A 149 -5.28 -6.68 -4.34
CA GLN A 149 -4.14 -6.63 -5.25
C GLN A 149 -4.29 -5.43 -6.19
N PHE A 150 -3.17 -4.76 -6.44
CA PHE A 150 -3.16 -3.66 -7.42
C PHE A 150 -3.21 -4.24 -8.83
N ASP A 151 -4.20 -3.83 -9.63
CA ASP A 151 -4.41 -4.31 -10.99
C ASP A 151 -3.77 -3.41 -12.07
N GLY A 152 -3.12 -2.32 -11.65
CA GLY A 152 -2.57 -1.28 -12.53
C GLY A 152 -3.34 0.04 -12.45
N ASN A 153 -4.58 0.02 -11.98
CA ASN A 153 -5.44 1.19 -11.83
C ASN A 153 -5.92 1.37 -10.37
N GLU A 154 -6.33 0.28 -9.72
CA GLU A 154 -6.89 0.30 -8.37
C GLU A 154 -6.54 -0.97 -7.58
N PHE A 155 -6.93 -1.01 -6.30
CA PHE A 155 -6.82 -2.19 -5.46
C PHE A 155 -8.12 -3.00 -5.54
N ALA A 156 -8.10 -4.08 -6.30
CA ALA A 156 -9.24 -4.99 -6.41
C ALA A 156 -9.25 -5.97 -5.23
N LEU A 157 -10.43 -6.22 -4.65
CA LEU A 157 -10.63 -7.31 -3.69
C LEU A 157 -10.64 -8.65 -4.45
N ILE A 158 -9.60 -9.45 -4.25
CA ILE A 158 -9.40 -10.72 -4.97
C ILE A 158 -9.70 -11.96 -4.12
N GLY A 159 -9.87 -11.79 -2.81
CA GLY A 159 -10.12 -12.92 -1.92
C GLY A 159 -10.65 -12.52 -0.56
N GLN A 160 -11.48 -13.39 0.00
CA GLN A 160 -12.01 -13.25 1.35
C GLN A 160 -12.07 -14.62 2.02
N SER A 161 -11.67 -14.69 3.28
CA SER A 161 -11.82 -15.91 4.08
C SER A 161 -12.11 -15.57 5.54
N ALA A 162 -12.58 -16.55 6.32
CA ALA A 162 -12.69 -16.43 7.76
C ALA A 162 -12.28 -17.73 8.44
N PHE A 163 -11.54 -17.62 9.53
CA PHE A 163 -11.05 -18.76 10.30
C PHE A 163 -10.87 -18.39 11.78
N PRO A 164 -10.85 -19.37 12.68
CA PRO A 164 -10.63 -19.10 14.10
C PRO A 164 -9.28 -18.46 14.39
N LEU A 165 -9.23 -17.56 15.35
CA LEU A 165 -7.95 -17.12 15.91
C LEU A 165 -7.22 -18.33 16.53
N PRO A 166 -5.94 -18.57 16.18
CA PRO A 166 -5.12 -19.53 16.90
C PRO A 166 -5.05 -19.13 18.38
N LYS A 167 -5.23 -20.11 19.26
CA LYS A 167 -5.07 -19.92 20.71
C LYS A 167 -3.60 -19.84 21.09
#